data_AF-A0A182HWP4-F1
#
_entry.id   AF-A0A182HWP4-F1
#
_cell.length_a   1.000
_cell.length_b   1.000
_cell.length_c   1.000
_cell.angle_alpha   90.00
_cell.angle_beta   90.00
_cell.angle_gamma   90.00
#
_symmetry.space_group_name_H-M   'P 1'
#
loop_
_entity.id
_entity.type
_entity.pdbx_description
1 polymer ?
#
loop_
_entity_poly.entity_id
_entity_poly.type
_entity_poly.pdbx_seq_one_letter_code
_entity_poly.pdbx_strand_id
1 'polypeptide(L)'
;MTARCKKRRNQNNAIRRAKNKVKEVKKLKKMLGFIEEDVGEGNLMDKLKDITEQKKKEEELELLKKETLAEIVQKEQKATAKREKFITVVNPKTNVKHLYNVKTKRDQFGQYPAWYNPRKERKKQMVREGKDARRKEFRGKRMHFIDRTNNWKALLAQ
;
A
#
# COMPACT_ATOMS: atom_id res chain seq x y z
N MET A 1 0.78 27.90 19.75
CA MET A 1 1.88 27.58 18.81
C MET A 1 1.27 26.99 17.53
N THR A 2 1.34 27.67 16.39
CA THR A 2 0.66 27.25 15.15
C THR A 2 1.57 26.41 14.23
N ALA A 3 0.99 25.60 13.35
CA ALA A 3 1.74 24.74 12.43
C ALA A 3 2.72 25.53 11.53
N ARG A 4 2.34 26.76 11.11
CA ARG A 4 3.20 27.64 10.31
C ARG A 4 4.47 28.07 11.06
N CYS A 5 4.38 28.37 12.36
CA CYS A 5 5.56 28.77 13.12
C CYS A 5 6.45 27.58 13.53
N LYS A 6 5.94 26.33 13.56
CA LYS A 6 6.75 25.11 13.72
C LYS A 6 7.71 24.90 12.54
N LYS A 7 7.25 25.09 11.29
CA LYS A 7 8.09 24.96 10.08
C LYS A 7 9.25 25.95 10.08
N ARG A 8 8.96 27.24 10.34
CA ARG A 8 9.98 28.31 10.41
C ARG A 8 10.98 28.07 11.54
N ARG A 9 10.51 27.61 12.71
CA ARG A 9 11.39 27.27 13.85
C ARG A 9 12.32 26.10 13.53
N ASN A 10 11.83 25.08 12.85
CA ASN A 10 12.66 23.93 12.44
C ASN A 10 13.71 24.32 11.41
N GLN A 11 13.37 25.17 10.44
CA GLN A 11 14.35 25.72 9.48
C GLN A 11 15.45 26.52 10.19
N ASN A 12 15.06 27.43 11.10
CA ASN A 12 16.04 28.21 11.87
C ASN A 12 16.92 27.33 12.77
N ASN A 13 16.35 26.28 13.37
CA ASN A 13 17.11 25.31 14.16
C ASN A 13 18.11 24.52 13.29
N ALA A 14 17.73 24.12 12.07
CA ALA A 14 18.61 23.41 11.15
C ALA A 14 19.80 24.30 10.74
N ILE A 15 19.54 25.57 10.42
CA ILE A 15 20.59 26.55 10.11
C ILE A 15 21.53 26.74 11.30
N ARG A 16 21.00 26.86 12.52
CA ARG A 16 21.79 26.98 13.75
C ARG A 16 22.66 25.75 14.01
N ARG A 17 22.12 24.54 13.83
CA ARG A 17 22.89 23.29 13.94
C ARG A 17 24.00 23.21 12.91
N ALA A 18 23.74 23.57 11.65
CA ALA A 18 24.75 23.57 10.59
C ALA A 18 25.89 24.55 10.90
N LYS A 19 25.55 25.77 11.35
CA LYS A 19 26.53 26.79 11.77
C LYS A 19 27.38 26.34 12.96
N ASN A 20 26.76 25.67 13.93
CA ASN A 20 27.43 25.21 15.14
C ASN A 20 28.24 23.93 14.93
N LYS A 21 27.82 23.04 14.02
CA LYS A 21 28.47 21.74 13.76
C LYS A 21 29.96 21.88 13.57
N VAL A 22 30.41 22.81 12.73
CA VAL A 22 31.85 22.98 12.44
C VAL A 22 32.62 23.46 13.68
N LYS A 23 32.05 24.41 14.44
CA LYS A 23 32.69 24.98 15.64
C LYS A 23 32.72 24.00 16.81
N GLU A 24 31.61 23.30 17.04
CA GLU A 24 31.48 22.30 18.09
C GLU A 24 32.35 21.08 17.77
N VAL A 25 32.39 20.60 16.52
CA VAL A 25 33.29 19.51 16.11
C VAL A 25 34.75 19.92 16.28
N LYS A 26 35.14 21.15 15.89
CA LYS A 26 36.52 21.64 16.09
C LYS A 26 36.90 21.71 17.57
N LYS A 27 35.97 22.18 18.43
CA LYS A 27 36.18 22.24 19.88
C LYS A 27 36.28 20.84 20.49
N LEU A 28 35.38 19.93 20.12
CA LEU A 28 35.39 18.54 20.58
C LEU A 28 36.66 17.81 20.13
N LYS A 29 37.07 17.94 18.86
CA LYS A 29 38.34 17.38 18.37
C LYS A 29 39.53 17.86 19.17
N LYS A 30 39.57 19.17 19.50
CA LYS A 30 40.63 19.75 20.34
C LYS A 30 40.59 19.26 21.78
N MET A 31 39.39 19.14 22.39
CA MET A 31 39.26 18.64 23.78
C MET A 31 39.53 17.14 23.92
N LEU A 32 39.18 16.35 22.89
CA LEU A 32 39.45 14.91 22.83
C LEU A 32 40.90 14.59 22.44
N GLY A 33 41.74 15.60 22.19
CA GLY A 33 43.15 15.39 21.85
C GLY A 33 43.38 14.77 20.47
N PHE A 34 42.41 14.84 19.56
CA PHE A 34 42.62 14.48 18.15
C PHE A 34 43.43 15.58 17.45
N ILE A 35 44.69 15.73 17.84
CA ILE A 35 45.72 16.51 17.14
C ILE A 35 46.45 15.48 16.29
N GLU A 36 46.18 15.45 14.99
CA GLU A 36 47.07 15.04 13.87
C GLU A 36 48.07 13.87 14.06
N GLU A 37 47.87 12.94 14.98
CA GLU A 37 48.65 11.70 15.13
C GLU A 37 48.11 10.54 14.28
N ASP A 38 47.45 10.85 13.17
CA ASP A 38 47.07 9.84 12.16
C ASP A 38 47.76 10.13 10.81
N VAL A 39 48.94 10.76 10.87
CA VAL A 39 50.00 10.60 9.85
C VAL A 39 50.74 9.28 10.14
N GLY A 40 49.97 8.19 10.28
CA GLY A 40 50.45 6.83 10.41
C GLY A 40 50.18 6.08 9.10
N GLU A 41 50.95 6.45 8.07
CA GLU A 41 50.92 5.83 6.74
C GLU A 41 51.09 4.31 6.87
N GLY A 42 50.02 3.56 6.60
CA GLY A 42 50.10 2.10 6.45
C GLY A 42 48.81 1.35 6.79
N ASN A 43 48.14 1.67 7.89
CA ASN A 43 47.06 0.79 8.40
C ASN A 43 45.63 1.27 8.07
N LEU A 44 45.41 2.58 7.92
CA LEU A 44 44.06 3.12 7.68
C LEU A 44 43.67 3.04 6.21
N MET A 45 44.59 3.33 5.29
CA MET A 45 44.32 3.32 3.85
C MET A 45 44.06 1.91 3.31
N ASP A 46 44.73 0.89 3.84
CA ASP A 46 44.50 -0.49 3.40
C ASP A 46 43.20 -1.06 3.98
N LYS A 47 42.85 -0.74 5.24
CA LYS A 47 41.51 -1.04 5.78
C LYS A 47 40.40 -0.32 5.01
N LEU A 48 40.63 0.91 4.54
CA LEU A 48 39.68 1.64 3.72
C LEU A 48 39.52 1.01 2.33
N LYS A 49 40.61 0.56 1.70
CA LYS A 49 40.55 -0.20 0.43
C LYS A 49 39.75 -1.48 0.60
N ASP A 50 40.03 -2.28 1.63
CA ASP A 50 39.30 -3.52 1.93
C ASP A 50 37.80 -3.27 2.14
N ILE A 51 37.43 -2.21 2.87
CA ILE A 51 36.03 -1.82 3.08
C ILE A 51 35.39 -1.39 1.76
N THR A 52 36.11 -0.67 0.90
CA THR A 52 35.58 -0.26 -0.42
C THR A 52 35.39 -1.44 -1.36
N GLU A 53 36.27 -2.43 -1.34
CA GLU A 53 36.13 -3.64 -2.15
C GLU A 53 34.99 -4.54 -1.65
N GLN A 54 34.82 -4.66 -0.33
CA GLN A 54 33.68 -5.37 0.26
C GLN A 54 32.35 -4.70 -0.12
N LYS A 55 32.27 -3.36 -0.03
CA LYS A 55 31.06 -2.63 -0.43
C LYS A 55 30.74 -2.77 -1.92
N LYS A 56 31.75 -2.74 -2.79
CA LYS A 56 31.53 -2.98 -4.24
C LYS A 56 30.95 -4.37 -4.50
N LYS A 57 31.48 -5.41 -3.83
CA LYS A 57 30.95 -6.77 -3.94
C LYS A 57 29.53 -6.90 -3.38
N GLU A 58 29.22 -6.21 -2.28
CA GLU A 58 27.86 -6.15 -1.73
C GLU A 58 26.88 -5.45 -2.67
N GLU A 59 27.28 -4.34 -3.29
CA GLU A 59 26.48 -3.61 -4.27
C GLU A 59 26.21 -4.44 -5.52
N GLU A 60 27.20 -5.15 -6.04
CA GLU A 60 27.05 -6.08 -7.17
C GLU A 60 26.11 -7.26 -6.83
N LEU A 61 26.24 -7.83 -5.63
CA LEU A 61 25.35 -8.89 -5.15
C LEU A 61 23.91 -8.39 -4.94
N GLU A 62 23.73 -7.16 -4.47
CA GLU A 62 22.41 -6.55 -4.36
C GLU A 62 21.77 -6.31 -5.72
N LEU A 63 22.54 -5.87 -6.72
CA LEU A 63 22.06 -5.68 -8.08
C LEU A 63 21.60 -7.01 -8.69
N LEU A 64 22.42 -8.06 -8.57
CA LEU A 64 22.07 -9.41 -9.02
C LEU A 64 20.81 -9.96 -8.32
N LYS A 65 20.65 -9.73 -7.02
CA LYS A 65 19.43 -10.10 -6.29
C LYS A 65 18.21 -9.35 -6.79
N LYS A 66 18.33 -8.06 -7.10
CA LYS A 66 17.22 -7.24 -7.64
C LYS A 66 16.84 -7.71 -9.05
N GLU A 67 17.81 -8.01 -9.90
CA GLU A 67 17.59 -8.51 -11.27
C GLU A 67 16.92 -9.89 -11.27
N THR A 68 17.44 -10.83 -10.48
CA THR A 68 16.85 -12.18 -10.35
C THR A 68 15.43 -12.15 -9.79
N LEU A 69 15.16 -11.31 -8.78
CA LEU A 69 13.80 -11.10 -8.25
C LEU A 69 12.87 -10.52 -9.32
N ALA A 70 13.33 -9.54 -10.10
CA ALA A 70 12.52 -8.98 -11.18
C ALA A 70 12.20 -10.02 -12.27
N GLU A 71 13.16 -10.89 -12.62
CA GLU A 71 12.95 -11.96 -13.59
C GLU A 71 11.97 -13.03 -13.07
N ILE A 72 12.07 -13.41 -11.80
CA ILE A 72 11.11 -14.33 -11.14
C ILE A 72 9.71 -13.73 -11.14
N VAL A 73 9.56 -12.46 -10.75
CA VAL A 73 8.27 -11.75 -10.76
C VAL A 73 7.69 -11.69 -12.16
N GLN A 74 8.50 -11.43 -13.19
CA GLN A 74 8.02 -11.45 -14.58
C GLN A 74 7.57 -12.84 -15.02
N LYS A 75 8.29 -13.91 -14.66
CA LYS A 75 7.91 -15.30 -14.96
C LYS A 75 6.60 -15.68 -14.25
N GLU A 76 6.43 -15.30 -12.99
CA GLU A 76 5.20 -15.52 -12.23
C GLU A 76 4.01 -14.74 -12.79
N GLN A 77 4.21 -13.48 -13.20
CA GLN A 77 3.16 -12.67 -13.85
C GLN A 77 2.74 -13.27 -15.19
N LYS A 78 3.67 -13.78 -15.99
CA LYS A 78 3.36 -14.47 -17.26
C LYS A 78 2.59 -15.77 -17.03
N ALA A 79 2.94 -16.54 -16.00
CA ALA A 79 2.25 -17.78 -15.65
C ALA A 79 0.83 -17.53 -15.06
N THR A 80 0.63 -16.43 -14.34
CA THR A 80 -0.65 -16.06 -13.71
C THR A 80 -1.53 -15.14 -14.57
N ALA A 81 -1.09 -14.74 -15.75
CA ALA A 81 -1.90 -14.00 -16.73
C ALA A 81 -3.03 -14.89 -17.27
N LYS A 82 -4.08 -15.07 -16.46
CA LYS A 82 -5.35 -15.65 -16.87
C LYS A 82 -5.88 -14.80 -18.01
N ARG A 83 -5.80 -15.33 -19.24
CA ARG A 83 -6.40 -14.71 -20.42
C ARG A 83 -7.88 -14.46 -20.12
N GLU A 84 -8.23 -13.20 -19.91
CA GLU A 84 -9.61 -12.83 -19.67
C GLU A 84 -10.42 -13.16 -20.93
N LYS A 85 -11.54 -13.86 -20.75
CA LYS A 85 -12.44 -14.19 -21.86
C LYS A 85 -13.30 -12.97 -22.15
N PHE A 86 -13.37 -12.59 -23.43
CA PHE A 86 -14.16 -11.46 -23.90
C PHE A 86 -15.26 -11.92 -24.86
N ILE A 87 -16.41 -11.24 -24.83
CA ILE A 87 -17.53 -11.44 -25.75
C ILE A 87 -17.73 -10.15 -26.53
N THR A 88 -17.73 -10.27 -27.86
CA THR A 88 -18.08 -9.17 -28.77
C THR A 88 -19.59 -9.07 -28.92
N VAL A 89 -20.13 -7.87 -28.72
CA VAL A 89 -21.54 -7.56 -28.98
C VAL A 89 -21.60 -6.30 -29.83
N VAL A 90 -22.30 -6.37 -30.95
CA VAL A 90 -22.54 -5.23 -31.82
C VAL A 90 -23.87 -4.60 -31.43
N ASN A 91 -23.88 -3.30 -31.15
CA ASN A 91 -25.13 -2.59 -30.91
C ASN A 91 -25.87 -2.39 -32.24
N PRO A 92 -27.11 -2.90 -32.39
CA PRO A 92 -27.82 -2.83 -33.67
C PRO A 92 -28.18 -1.40 -34.10
N LYS A 93 -28.25 -0.45 -33.16
CA LYS A 93 -28.62 0.95 -33.47
C LYS A 93 -27.43 1.81 -33.87
N THR A 94 -26.29 1.63 -33.21
CA THR A 94 -25.10 2.46 -33.41
C THR A 94 -24.01 1.76 -34.21
N ASN A 95 -24.16 0.46 -34.51
CA ASN A 95 -23.15 -0.41 -35.11
C ASN A 95 -21.79 -0.42 -34.37
N VAL A 96 -21.74 0.08 -33.14
CA VAL A 96 -20.54 0.09 -32.30
C VAL A 96 -20.30 -1.31 -31.74
N LYS A 97 -19.05 -1.77 -31.83
CA LYS A 97 -18.59 -3.05 -31.28
C LYS A 97 -18.16 -2.86 -29.82
N HIS A 98 -18.93 -3.41 -28.90
CA HIS A 98 -18.57 -3.46 -27.48
C HIS A 98 -17.91 -4.81 -27.16
N LEU A 99 -16.78 -4.77 -26.45
CA LEU A 99 -16.05 -5.97 -26.02
C LEU A 99 -16.23 -6.14 -24.51
N TYR A 100 -17.14 -7.03 -24.10
CA TYR A 100 -17.46 -7.26 -22.70
C TYR A 100 -16.58 -8.35 -22.10
N ASN A 101 -15.97 -8.09 -20.95
CA ASN A 101 -15.26 -9.11 -20.16
C ASN A 101 -16.26 -10.06 -19.48
N VAL A 102 -16.08 -11.37 -19.62
CA VAL A 102 -17.02 -12.39 -19.08
C VAL A 102 -17.15 -12.33 -17.55
N LYS A 103 -16.07 -12.02 -16.84
CA LYS A 103 -16.03 -11.98 -15.37
C LYS A 103 -16.66 -10.71 -14.82
N THR A 104 -16.26 -9.55 -15.34
CA THR A 104 -16.73 -8.25 -14.83
C THR A 104 -18.03 -7.80 -15.47
N LYS A 105 -18.36 -8.35 -16.64
CA LYS A 105 -19.48 -7.97 -17.52
C LYS A 105 -19.42 -6.51 -17.97
N ARG A 106 -18.24 -5.89 -17.95
CA ARG A 106 -18.02 -4.50 -18.38
C ARG A 106 -17.34 -4.45 -19.73
N ASP A 107 -17.65 -3.42 -20.52
CA ASP A 107 -16.96 -3.14 -21.78
C ASP A 107 -15.68 -2.32 -21.59
N GLN A 108 -15.05 -1.93 -22.70
CA GLN A 108 -13.85 -1.09 -22.72
C GLN A 108 -14.07 0.29 -22.09
N PHE A 109 -15.32 0.76 -22.03
CA PHE A 109 -15.72 2.05 -21.46
C PHE A 109 -16.23 1.91 -20.01
N GLY A 110 -16.15 0.72 -19.42
CA GLY A 110 -16.64 0.43 -18.08
C GLY A 110 -18.16 0.35 -17.96
N GLN A 111 -18.90 0.39 -19.08
CA GLN A 111 -20.34 0.26 -19.12
C GLN A 111 -20.76 -1.22 -19.11
N TYR A 112 -21.96 -1.47 -18.59
CA TYR A 112 -22.56 -2.79 -18.59
C TYR A 112 -23.44 -3.00 -19.84
N PRO A 113 -23.64 -4.25 -20.31
CA PRO A 113 -24.62 -4.55 -21.35
C PRO A 113 -26.01 -4.03 -20.97
N ALA A 114 -26.78 -3.58 -21.95
CA ALA A 114 -28.10 -2.98 -21.73
C ALA A 114 -29.08 -3.91 -20.97
N TRP A 115 -28.94 -5.22 -21.16
CA TRP A 115 -29.75 -6.23 -20.47
C TRP A 115 -29.25 -6.56 -19.05
N TYR A 116 -28.05 -6.14 -18.68
CA TYR A 116 -27.48 -6.40 -17.36
C TYR A 116 -27.79 -5.26 -16.38
N ASN A 117 -28.47 -5.60 -15.28
CA ASN A 117 -28.79 -4.62 -14.23
C ASN A 117 -27.82 -4.75 -13.04
N PRO A 118 -26.80 -3.87 -12.92
CA PRO A 118 -25.78 -3.99 -11.88
C PRO A 118 -26.34 -3.80 -10.46
N ARG A 119 -27.41 -3.02 -10.29
CA ARG A 119 -28.05 -2.81 -8.98
C ARG A 119 -28.73 -4.08 -8.48
N LYS A 120 -29.42 -4.80 -9.38
CA LYS A 120 -30.09 -6.08 -9.04
C LYS A 120 -29.06 -7.16 -8.67
N GLU A 121 -27.98 -7.28 -9.44
CA GLU A 121 -26.95 -8.30 -9.17
C GLU A 121 -26.21 -8.02 -7.86
N ARG A 122 -25.87 -6.76 -7.60
CA ARG A 122 -25.28 -6.35 -6.31
C ARG A 122 -26.19 -6.70 -5.13
N LYS A 123 -27.51 -6.53 -5.27
CA LYS A 123 -28.47 -6.91 -4.22
C LYS A 123 -28.49 -8.43 -3.99
N LYS A 124 -28.50 -9.24 -5.06
CA LYS A 124 -28.40 -10.71 -4.93
C LYS A 124 -27.12 -11.14 -4.22
N GLN A 125 -25.99 -10.52 -4.56
CA GLN A 125 -24.71 -10.79 -3.91
C GLN A 125 -24.75 -10.43 -2.42
N MET A 126 -25.29 -9.27 -2.07
CA MET A 126 -25.45 -8.88 -0.66
C MET A 126 -26.32 -9.84 0.15
N VAL A 127 -27.35 -10.44 -0.47
CA VAL A 127 -28.19 -11.46 0.15
C VAL A 127 -27.39 -12.75 0.37
N ARG A 128 -26.65 -13.23 -0.64
CA ARG A 128 -25.76 -14.40 -0.51
C ARG A 128 -24.70 -14.23 0.57
N GLU A 129 -24.14 -13.03 0.68
CA GLU A 129 -23.13 -12.69 1.70
C GLU A 129 -23.74 -12.37 3.09
N GLY A 130 -25.07 -12.44 3.26
CA GLY A 130 -25.75 -12.13 4.52
C GLY A 130 -25.63 -10.66 4.98
N LYS A 131 -25.15 -9.76 4.11
CA LYS A 131 -25.00 -8.32 4.40
C LYS A 131 -26.32 -7.56 4.34
N ASP A 132 -27.29 -8.08 3.59
CA ASP A 132 -28.64 -7.50 3.53
C ASP A 132 -29.38 -7.69 4.87
N ALA A 133 -29.20 -8.84 5.53
CA ALA A 133 -29.80 -9.12 6.84
C ALA A 133 -29.28 -8.16 7.92
N ARG A 134 -27.96 -7.93 7.99
CA ARG A 134 -27.33 -6.98 8.93
C ARG A 134 -27.88 -5.55 8.80
N ARG A 135 -28.23 -5.11 7.57
CA ARG A 135 -28.83 -3.79 7.35
C ARG A 135 -30.31 -3.72 7.71
N LYS A 136 -31.03 -4.85 7.62
CA LYS A 136 -32.45 -4.95 7.98
C LYS A 136 -32.65 -5.06 9.48
N GLU A 137 -31.73 -5.71 10.20
CA GLU A 137 -31.73 -5.77 11.67
C GLU A 137 -31.70 -4.36 12.30
N PHE A 138 -31.06 -3.37 11.68
CA PHE A 138 -30.96 -2.00 12.19
C PHE A 138 -32.10 -1.04 11.76
N ARG A 139 -33.04 -1.46 10.90
CA ARG A 139 -34.12 -0.59 10.39
C ARG A 139 -35.51 -0.93 10.94
N GLY A 140 -35.58 -1.65 12.06
CA GLY A 140 -36.70 -1.54 12.99
C GLY A 140 -36.38 -0.40 13.96
N LYS A 141 -37.19 0.66 14.05
CA LYS A 141 -38.30 0.66 15.01
C LYS A 141 -37.96 -0.18 16.23
N ARG A 142 -37.71 0.53 17.34
CA ARG A 142 -37.93 0.07 18.71
C ARG A 142 -39.14 -0.87 18.77
N MET A 143 -38.91 -2.17 18.62
CA MET A 143 -39.71 -3.16 19.33
C MET A 143 -38.79 -3.58 20.44
N HIS A 144 -38.82 -2.82 21.55
CA HIS A 144 -38.17 -3.12 22.82
C HIS A 144 -38.74 -4.41 23.46
N PHE A 145 -39.19 -5.37 22.67
CA PHE A 145 -40.08 -6.43 23.11
C PHE A 145 -39.78 -7.80 22.53
N ILE A 146 -38.84 -7.89 21.60
CA ILE A 146 -38.31 -9.19 21.15
C ILE A 146 -36.80 -9.12 21.23
N ASP A 147 -36.32 -8.93 22.46
CA ASP A 147 -34.97 -9.35 22.79
C ASP A 147 -34.86 -10.85 22.49
N ARG A 148 -33.77 -11.26 21.85
CA ARG A 148 -33.49 -12.68 21.54
C ARG A 148 -33.39 -13.55 22.81
N THR A 149 -33.25 -12.92 23.97
CA THR A 149 -33.22 -13.54 25.30
C THR A 149 -34.60 -13.62 25.97
N ASN A 150 -35.63 -13.03 25.37
CA ASN A 150 -36.90 -12.83 26.06
C ASN A 150 -37.82 -14.05 25.86
N ASN A 151 -38.07 -14.76 26.96
CA ASN A 151 -38.72 -16.08 27.02
C ASN A 151 -40.26 -16.02 26.92
N TRP A 152 -40.81 -15.14 26.08
CA TRP A 152 -42.27 -14.90 25.98
C TRP A 152 -43.04 -16.12 25.48
N LYS A 153 -42.38 -17.00 24.71
CA LYS A 153 -42.97 -18.26 24.27
C LYS A 153 -43.22 -19.25 25.42
N ALA A 154 -42.49 -19.15 26.54
CA ALA A 154 -42.72 -20.02 27.70
C ALA A 154 -43.94 -19.60 28.52
N LEU A 155 -44.39 -18.35 28.40
CA LEU A 155 -45.56 -17.82 29.13
C LEU A 155 -46.89 -18.03 28.39
N LEU A 156 -46.86 -18.45 27.12
CA LEU A 156 -48.05 -18.73 26.31
C LEU A 156 -48.47 -20.21 26.33
N ALA A 157 -47.77 -21.06 27.11
CA ALA A 157 -48.01 -22.49 27.20
C ALA A 157 -48.74 -22.90 28.50
N GLN A 158 -49.65 -22.06 28.99
CA GLN A 158 -50.61 -22.42 30.05
C GLN A 158 -52.00 -22.64 29.45
#